data_AF-A0A0E9X1J0-F1
#
_entry.id   AF-A0A0E9X1J0-F1
#
_cell.length_a   1.000
_cell.length_b   1.000
_cell.length_c   1.000
_cell.angle_alpha   90.00
_cell.angle_beta   90.00
_cell.angle_gamma   90.00
#
_symmetry.space_group_name_H-M   'P 1'
#
loop_
_entity.id
_entity.type
_entity.pdbx_description
1 polymer ?
#
loop_
_entity_poly.entity_id
_entity_poly.type
_entity_poly.pdbx_seq_one_letter_code
_entity_poly.pdbx_strand_id
1 'polypeptide(L)'
;MASVREEFMHWVEMLPDTQTPSWLGLPSNAERVLLTTQGTDMMGKMLKMQMLEDEDDLAYETEKKKRTSSYSDAQPAWMRTLHTTACNWLQLIPQTVNHLKRTVENIKDPLFRFFEREVKMGARMLQDVRQDLTDVVHVCEGKKKQTNVLRTLINDLVKGILPRSWSRYTVPTSMTVIQWVADFSDRIKQLQMISQAAASGGAKELKNIHVCLGSMFVPEAYITATRQYVAQVNSWSLESSAWRSTSPPPRVQRSTRAASASKV
;
A
#
# COMPACT_ATOMS: atom_id res chain seq x y z
N MET A 1 17.11 61.64 -0.36
CA MET A 1 17.16 60.41 -1.18
C MET A 1 16.98 59.26 -0.22
N ALA A 2 15.95 58.44 -0.39
CA ALA A 2 15.84 57.20 0.39
C ALA A 2 17.10 56.36 0.12
N SER A 3 17.63 55.71 1.16
CA SER A 3 18.75 54.80 0.94
C SER A 3 18.27 53.60 0.12
N VAL A 4 19.15 53.00 -0.69
CA VAL A 4 18.84 51.78 -1.46
C VAL A 4 18.19 50.68 -0.60
N ARG A 5 18.54 50.61 0.68
CA ARG A 5 17.95 49.69 1.66
C ARG A 5 16.47 50.03 1.96
N GLU A 6 16.12 51.30 2.12
CA GLU A 6 14.75 51.73 2.41
C GLU A 6 13.81 51.43 1.23
N GLU A 7 14.31 51.51 0.00
CA GLU A 7 13.56 51.13 -1.20
C GLU A 7 13.24 49.63 -1.23
N PHE A 8 14.21 48.76 -0.88
CA PHE A 8 13.97 47.33 -0.75
C PHE A 8 12.99 47.00 0.40
N MET A 9 13.11 47.67 1.54
CA MET A 9 12.17 47.48 2.66
C MET A 9 10.74 47.88 2.27
N HIS A 10 10.57 49.01 1.60
CA HIS A 10 9.28 49.44 1.11
C HIS A 10 8.68 48.45 0.10
N TRP A 11 9.51 47.89 -0.80
CA TRP A 11 9.06 46.84 -1.74
C TRP A 11 8.60 45.57 -1.01
N VAL A 12 9.32 45.14 0.04
CA VAL A 12 8.92 43.99 0.87
C VAL A 12 7.59 44.24 1.58
N GLU A 13 7.38 45.45 2.10
CA GLU A 13 6.11 45.85 2.74
C GLU A 13 4.93 45.88 1.76
N MET A 14 5.20 46.07 0.47
CA MET A 14 4.17 46.03 -0.58
C MET A 14 3.80 44.61 -1.06
N LEU A 15 4.52 43.57 -0.61
CA LEU A 15 4.21 42.20 -1.01
C LEU A 15 2.92 41.71 -0.34
N PRO A 16 2.09 40.91 -1.03
CA PRO A 16 0.92 40.29 -0.42
C PRO A 16 1.31 39.28 0.66
N ASP A 17 0.51 39.21 1.74
CA ASP A 17 0.71 38.26 2.84
C ASP A 17 0.57 36.80 2.39
N THR A 18 -0.31 36.53 1.42
CA THR A 18 -0.54 35.19 0.87
C THR A 18 0.40 34.92 -0.30
N GLN A 19 1.39 34.06 -0.04
CA GLN A 19 2.39 33.68 -1.02
C GLN A 19 2.05 32.30 -1.59
N THR A 20 1.94 32.22 -2.92
CA THR A 20 1.65 30.95 -3.62
C THR A 20 2.93 30.28 -4.10
N PRO A 21 2.99 28.93 -4.23
CA PRO A 21 4.19 28.21 -4.69
C PRO A 21 4.70 28.60 -6.08
N SER A 22 3.88 29.29 -6.89
CA SER A 22 4.29 29.82 -8.19
C SER A 22 5.46 30.80 -8.09
N TRP A 23 5.64 31.47 -6.95
CA TRP A 23 6.79 32.34 -6.69
C TRP A 23 8.11 31.55 -6.65
N LEU A 24 8.04 30.24 -6.35
CA LEU A 24 9.16 29.30 -6.40
C LEU A 24 9.23 28.54 -7.74
N GLY A 25 8.41 28.92 -8.73
CA GLY A 25 8.26 28.19 -9.98
C GLY A 25 7.54 26.84 -9.84
N LEU A 26 6.92 26.55 -8.69
CA LEU A 26 6.18 25.31 -8.46
C LEU A 26 4.74 25.45 -8.95
N PRO A 27 4.10 24.34 -9.36
CA PRO A 27 2.68 24.38 -9.73
C PRO A 27 1.80 24.71 -8.52
N SER A 28 0.70 25.43 -8.75
CA SER A 28 -0.18 25.92 -7.68
C SER A 28 -0.88 24.82 -6.88
N ASN A 29 -0.94 23.58 -7.40
CA ASN A 29 -1.49 22.43 -6.68
C ASN A 29 -0.56 21.87 -5.59
N ALA A 30 0.72 22.27 -5.57
CA ALA A 30 1.68 21.83 -4.55
C ALA A 30 1.26 22.28 -3.15
N GLU A 31 0.72 23.50 -3.03
CA GLU A 31 0.22 24.05 -1.76
C GLU A 31 -0.96 23.25 -1.23
N ARG A 32 -1.83 22.78 -2.13
CA ARG A 32 -3.05 22.06 -1.75
C ARG A 32 -2.73 20.78 -0.99
N VAL A 33 -1.70 20.04 -1.42
CA VAL A 33 -1.27 18.82 -0.73
C VAL A 33 -0.78 19.15 0.67
N LEU A 34 0.08 20.17 0.79
CA LEU A 34 0.63 20.62 2.08
C LEU A 34 -0.48 21.05 3.05
N LEU A 35 -1.41 21.90 2.60
CA LEU A 35 -2.53 22.39 3.41
C LEU A 35 -3.47 21.25 3.82
N THR A 36 -3.69 20.26 2.95
CA THR A 36 -4.51 19.08 3.27
C THR A 36 -3.84 18.24 4.37
N THR A 37 -2.53 18.02 4.28
CA THR A 37 -1.77 17.31 5.32
C THR A 37 -1.81 18.07 6.65
N GLN A 38 -1.60 19.39 6.64
CA GLN A 38 -1.69 20.21 7.84
C GLN A 38 -3.09 20.20 8.47
N GLY A 39 -4.15 20.25 7.66
CA GLY A 39 -5.52 20.11 8.13
C GLY A 39 -5.79 18.73 8.75
N THR A 40 -5.24 17.67 8.16
CA THR A 40 -5.34 16.30 8.72
C THR A 40 -4.62 16.19 10.06
N ASP A 41 -3.42 16.76 10.18
CA ASP A 41 -2.67 16.81 11.44
C ASP A 41 -3.39 17.63 12.51
N MET A 42 -4.01 18.74 12.13
CA MET A 42 -4.81 19.57 13.03
C MET A 42 -6.01 18.79 13.58
N MET A 43 -6.77 18.11 12.72
CA MET A 43 -7.87 17.24 13.16
C MET A 43 -7.37 16.11 14.06
N GLY A 44 -6.24 15.49 13.72
CA GLY A 44 -5.63 14.44 14.54
C GLY A 44 -5.21 14.93 15.94
N LYS A 45 -4.71 16.17 16.05
CA LYS A 45 -4.40 16.81 17.35
C LYS A 45 -5.67 17.14 18.13
N MET A 46 -6.71 17.64 17.47
CA MET A 46 -8.00 17.96 18.09
C MET A 46 -8.69 16.71 18.66
N LEU A 47 -8.69 15.60 17.91
CA LEU A 47 -9.21 14.31 18.40
C LEU A 47 -8.44 13.81 19.62
N LYS A 48 -7.11 13.93 19.63
CA LYS A 48 -6.31 13.56 20.80
C LYS A 48 -6.62 14.43 22.02
N MET A 49 -6.88 15.72 21.82
CA MET A 49 -7.28 16.62 22.90
C MET A 49 -8.63 16.21 23.50
N GLN A 50 -9.61 15.87 22.65
CA GLN A 50 -10.91 15.35 23.10
C GLN A 50 -10.79 14.03 23.87
N MET A 51 -9.93 13.10 23.42
CA MET A 51 -9.73 11.83 24.12
C MET A 51 -9.06 11.98 25.49
N LEU A 52 -8.25 13.03 25.71
CA LEU A 52 -7.71 13.34 27.04
C LEU A 52 -8.81 13.85 27.98
N GLU A 53 -9.81 14.56 27.47
CA GLU A 53 -10.99 14.98 28.24
C GLU A 53 -11.86 13.75 28.63
N ASP A 54 -12.00 12.77 27.73
CA ASP A 54 -12.77 11.55 27.98
C ASP A 54 -12.03 10.52 28.89
N GLU A 55 -10.70 10.47 28.88
CA GLU A 55 -9.92 9.60 29.78
C GLU A 55 -10.01 10.04 31.26
N ASP A 56 -10.14 11.35 31.53
CA ASP A 56 -10.35 11.88 32.89
C ASP A 56 -11.73 11.47 33.47
N ASP A 57 -12.76 11.30 32.62
CA ASP A 57 -14.10 10.84 33.03
C ASP A 57 -14.19 9.31 33.25
N LEU A 58 -13.47 8.51 32.44
CA LEU A 58 -13.48 7.04 32.52
C LEU A 58 -12.69 6.47 33.71
N ALA A 59 -11.76 7.24 34.26
CA ALA A 59 -11.01 6.88 35.47
C ALA A 59 -11.92 6.79 36.71
N TYR A 60 -13.10 7.44 36.71
CA TYR A 60 -14.06 7.40 37.81
C TYR A 60 -15.09 6.27 37.72
N GLU A 61 -15.33 5.67 36.54
CA GLU A 61 -16.35 4.62 36.37
C GLU A 61 -15.84 3.17 36.51
N THR A 62 -14.52 2.95 36.40
CA THR A 62 -13.96 1.60 36.25
C THR A 62 -13.95 0.75 37.55
N GLU A 63 -14.19 1.32 38.74
CA GLU A 63 -14.18 0.56 39.99
C GLU A 63 -15.48 -0.23 40.31
N LYS A 64 -16.58 -0.06 39.56
CA LYS A 64 -17.86 -0.72 39.89
C LYS A 64 -18.48 -1.53 38.75
N LYS A 65 -17.83 -2.61 38.30
CA LYS A 65 -18.57 -3.80 37.80
C LYS A 65 -17.69 -5.05 37.64
N LYS A 66 -17.44 -5.72 38.76
CA LYS A 66 -17.21 -7.17 38.78
C LYS A 66 -18.57 -7.86 38.88
N ARG A 67 -19.01 -8.61 37.84
CA ARG A 67 -19.65 -9.94 37.93
C ARG A 67 -20.37 -10.37 36.63
N THR A 68 -19.91 -11.51 36.12
CA THR A 68 -20.67 -12.63 35.49
C THR A 68 -21.73 -12.34 34.43
N SER A 69 -21.44 -12.67 33.17
CA SER A 69 -22.46 -13.07 32.18
C SER A 69 -21.90 -13.95 31.06
N SER A 70 -22.61 -15.06 30.84
CA SER A 70 -22.74 -15.94 29.67
C SER A 70 -21.85 -15.75 28.41
N TYR A 71 -21.33 -16.90 27.96
CA TYR A 71 -20.18 -17.10 27.07
C TYR A 71 -20.37 -16.80 25.57
N SER A 72 -21.45 -16.16 25.14
CA SER A 72 -21.68 -15.91 23.70
C SER A 72 -22.03 -14.48 23.32
N ASP A 73 -22.41 -13.61 24.27
CA ASP A 73 -22.76 -12.21 23.98
C ASP A 73 -21.90 -11.19 24.75
N ALA A 74 -20.87 -11.67 25.44
CA ALA A 74 -20.00 -10.85 26.31
C ALA A 74 -18.73 -10.32 25.61
N GLN A 75 -18.59 -10.47 24.30
CA GLN A 75 -17.38 -9.98 23.61
C GLN A 75 -17.43 -8.46 23.43
N PRO A 76 -16.35 -7.73 23.81
CA PRO A 76 -16.25 -6.29 23.61
C PRO A 76 -16.50 -5.87 22.16
N ALA A 77 -17.10 -4.68 21.95
CA ALA A 77 -17.43 -4.18 20.62
C ALA A 77 -16.22 -4.17 19.66
N TRP A 78 -15.04 -3.74 20.14
CA TRP A 78 -13.80 -3.73 19.35
C TRP A 78 -13.40 -5.13 18.85
N MET A 79 -13.68 -6.18 19.62
CA MET A 79 -13.34 -7.56 19.28
C MET A 79 -14.27 -8.10 18.17
N ARG A 80 -15.56 -7.74 18.21
CA ARG A 80 -16.53 -8.09 17.16
C ARG A 80 -16.18 -7.39 15.84
N THR A 81 -15.81 -6.11 15.91
CA THR A 81 -15.36 -5.35 14.74
C THR A 81 -14.08 -5.95 14.17
N LEU A 82 -13.07 -6.22 15.01
CA LEU A 82 -11.81 -6.82 14.57
C LEU A 82 -12.01 -8.20 13.92
N HIS A 83 -12.86 -9.06 14.50
CA HIS A 83 -13.20 -10.36 13.92
C HIS A 83 -13.80 -10.21 12.52
N THR A 84 -14.79 -9.33 12.38
CA THR A 84 -15.45 -9.06 11.08
C THR A 84 -14.45 -8.52 10.06
N THR A 85 -13.61 -7.56 10.45
CA THR A 85 -12.58 -6.97 9.59
C THR A 85 -11.53 -8.00 9.18
N ALA A 86 -11.05 -8.83 10.10
CA ALA A 86 -10.08 -9.89 9.80
C ALA A 86 -10.65 -10.95 8.86
N CYS A 87 -11.91 -11.35 9.06
CA CYS A 87 -12.61 -12.26 8.14
C CYS A 87 -12.73 -11.67 6.73
N ASN A 88 -13.12 -10.39 6.62
CA ASN A 88 -13.21 -9.69 5.34
C ASN A 88 -11.85 -9.59 4.64
N TRP A 89 -10.78 -9.28 5.37
CA TRP A 89 -9.43 -9.24 4.81
C TRP A 89 -8.94 -10.63 4.36
N LEU A 90 -9.25 -11.70 5.10
CA LEU A 90 -8.93 -13.06 4.69
C LEU A 90 -9.63 -13.50 3.40
N GLN A 91 -10.83 -12.96 3.14
CA GLN A 91 -11.56 -13.16 1.89
C GLN A 91 -10.99 -12.30 0.74
N LEU A 92 -10.56 -11.07 1.03
CA LEU A 92 -10.00 -10.16 0.03
C LEU A 92 -8.61 -10.61 -0.44
N ILE A 93 -7.76 -11.09 0.48
CA ILE A 93 -6.41 -11.55 0.15
C ILE A 93 -6.53 -12.94 -0.51
N PRO A 94 -5.83 -13.20 -1.64
CA PRO A 94 -5.84 -14.52 -2.25
C PRO A 94 -5.34 -15.62 -1.31
N GLN A 95 -5.79 -16.87 -1.52
CA GLN A 95 -5.47 -17.97 -0.61
C GLN A 95 -4.04 -18.49 -0.78
N THR A 96 -3.60 -18.66 -2.03
CA THR A 96 -2.30 -19.24 -2.37
C THR A 96 -1.73 -18.58 -3.63
N VAL A 97 -0.40 -18.62 -3.74
CA VAL A 97 0.32 -18.29 -4.97
C VAL A 97 1.08 -19.53 -5.40
N ASN A 98 0.86 -19.97 -6.65
CA ASN A 98 1.59 -21.09 -7.19
C ASN A 98 3.06 -20.71 -7.39
N HIS A 99 3.96 -21.61 -7.01
CA HIS A 99 5.39 -21.40 -7.22
C HIS A 99 5.75 -21.63 -8.69
N LEU A 100 6.70 -20.84 -9.20
CA LEU A 100 7.24 -21.07 -10.54
C LEU A 100 8.04 -22.38 -10.53
N LYS A 101 7.84 -23.21 -11.55
CA LYS A 101 8.60 -24.46 -11.72
C LYS A 101 9.95 -24.16 -12.35
N ARG A 102 11.01 -24.39 -11.59
CA ARG A 102 12.39 -24.21 -12.04
C ARG A 102 12.80 -25.32 -13.02
N THR A 103 13.32 -24.92 -14.17
CA THR A 103 13.96 -25.81 -15.15
C THR A 103 15.39 -25.32 -15.45
N VAL A 104 16.23 -26.19 -16.02
CA VAL A 104 17.63 -25.88 -16.37
C VAL A 104 17.73 -24.76 -17.41
N GLU A 105 16.72 -24.63 -18.27
CA GLU A 105 16.65 -23.59 -19.31
C GLU A 105 16.15 -22.27 -18.73
N ASN A 106 15.08 -22.30 -17.94
CA ASN A 106 14.45 -21.09 -17.40
C ASN A 106 15.37 -20.37 -16.40
N ILE A 107 16.20 -21.11 -15.64
CA ILE A 107 17.11 -20.49 -14.67
C ILE A 107 18.25 -19.68 -15.32
N LYS A 108 18.48 -19.83 -16.63
CA LYS A 108 19.44 -18.99 -17.36
C LYS A 108 18.88 -17.60 -17.64
N ASP A 109 17.56 -17.47 -17.71
CA ASP A 109 16.87 -16.22 -17.97
C ASP A 109 16.87 -15.35 -16.68
N PRO A 110 17.52 -14.16 -16.69
CA PRO A 110 17.57 -13.28 -15.52
C PRO A 110 16.17 -12.78 -15.11
N LEU A 111 15.24 -12.64 -16.06
CA LEU A 111 13.88 -12.20 -15.79
C LEU A 111 13.09 -13.30 -15.06
N PHE A 112 13.24 -14.56 -15.47
CA PHE A 112 12.64 -15.70 -14.78
C PHE A 112 13.16 -15.81 -13.34
N ARG A 113 14.47 -15.69 -13.12
CA ARG A 113 15.09 -15.72 -11.78
C ARG A 113 14.54 -14.64 -10.87
N PHE A 114 14.32 -13.44 -11.40
CA PHE A 114 13.71 -12.34 -10.67
C PHE A 114 12.28 -12.69 -10.24
N PHE A 115 11.43 -13.11 -11.18
CA PHE A 115 10.04 -13.43 -10.88
C PHE A 115 9.89 -14.64 -9.94
N GLU A 116 10.73 -15.66 -10.08
CA GLU A 116 10.78 -16.80 -9.15
C GLU A 116 11.05 -16.32 -7.71
N ARG A 117 12.02 -15.42 -7.54
CA ARG A 117 12.37 -14.86 -6.24
C ARG A 117 11.25 -13.99 -5.66
N GLU A 118 10.62 -13.15 -6.48
CA GLU A 118 9.48 -12.31 -6.07
C GLU A 118 8.29 -13.17 -5.64
N VAL A 119 7.93 -14.18 -6.42
CA VAL A 119 6.84 -15.11 -6.08
C VAL A 119 7.14 -15.86 -4.79
N LYS A 120 8.37 -16.32 -4.59
CA LYS A 120 8.78 -16.97 -3.33
C LYS A 120 8.75 -16.02 -2.13
N MET A 121 9.03 -14.73 -2.32
CA MET A 121 8.91 -13.73 -1.27
C MET A 121 7.43 -13.48 -0.93
N GLY A 122 6.60 -13.24 -1.94
CA GLY A 122 5.17 -13.02 -1.80
C GLY A 122 4.44 -14.21 -1.19
N ALA A 123 4.76 -15.44 -1.60
CA ALA A 123 4.14 -16.66 -1.06
C ALA A 123 4.42 -16.85 0.44
N ARG A 124 5.68 -16.66 0.88
CA ARG A 124 6.05 -16.73 2.30
C ARG A 124 5.34 -15.65 3.12
N MET A 125 5.36 -14.42 2.61
CA MET A 125 4.71 -13.30 3.27
C MET A 125 3.18 -13.49 3.35
N LEU A 126 2.57 -13.99 2.29
CA LEU A 126 1.15 -14.32 2.26
C LEU A 126 0.80 -15.38 3.30
N GLN A 127 1.60 -16.44 3.41
CA GLN A 127 1.39 -17.49 4.40
C GLN A 127 1.43 -16.92 5.82
N ASP A 128 2.44 -16.10 6.12
CA ASP A 128 2.59 -15.49 7.46
C ASP A 128 1.40 -14.56 7.78
N VAL A 129 1.02 -13.68 6.87
CA VAL A 129 -0.11 -12.74 7.06
C VAL A 129 -1.44 -13.49 7.21
N ARG A 130 -1.67 -14.53 6.40
CA ARG A 130 -2.89 -15.35 6.54
C ARG A 130 -2.92 -16.12 7.85
N GLN A 131 -1.77 -16.64 8.29
CA GLN A 131 -1.68 -17.34 9.57
C GLN A 131 -1.94 -16.39 10.74
N ASP A 132 -1.35 -15.20 10.71
CA ASP A 132 -1.56 -14.13 11.69
C ASP A 132 -3.04 -13.74 11.77
N LEU A 133 -3.70 -13.50 10.62
CA LEU A 133 -5.12 -13.17 10.57
C LEU A 133 -6.02 -14.32 11.05
N THR A 134 -5.70 -15.56 10.69
CA THR A 134 -6.43 -16.75 11.16
C THR A 134 -6.29 -16.91 12.67
N ASP A 135 -5.11 -16.65 13.22
CA ASP A 135 -4.88 -16.67 14.66
C ASP A 135 -5.66 -15.57 15.39
N VAL A 136 -5.72 -14.36 14.81
CA VAL A 136 -6.56 -13.26 15.34
C VAL A 136 -8.04 -13.66 15.36
N VAL A 137 -8.54 -14.29 14.30
CA VAL A 137 -9.93 -14.80 14.25
C VAL A 137 -10.15 -15.85 15.34
N HIS A 138 -9.25 -16.82 15.49
CA HIS A 138 -9.36 -17.85 16.54
C HIS A 138 -9.28 -17.28 17.97
N VAL A 139 -8.51 -16.21 18.19
CA VAL A 139 -8.49 -15.48 19.46
C VAL A 139 -9.81 -14.80 19.70
N CYS A 140 -10.38 -14.12 18.69
CA CYS A 140 -11.68 -13.47 18.81
C CYS A 140 -12.80 -14.49 19.06
N GLU A 141 -12.70 -15.70 18.52
CA GLU A 141 -13.67 -16.78 18.77
C GLU A 141 -13.45 -17.52 20.11
N GLY A 142 -12.40 -17.16 20.87
CA GLY A 142 -12.04 -17.83 22.12
C GLY A 142 -11.46 -19.24 21.96
N LYS A 143 -11.14 -19.65 20.73
CA LYS A 143 -10.55 -20.97 20.40
C LYS A 143 -9.04 -21.03 20.67
N LYS A 144 -8.36 -19.88 20.69
CA LYS A 144 -6.91 -19.78 20.91
C LYS A 144 -6.60 -18.76 22.00
N LYS A 145 -5.65 -19.09 22.89
CA LYS A 145 -5.16 -18.15 23.91
C LYS A 145 -4.27 -17.08 23.28
N GLN A 146 -4.34 -15.87 23.81
CA GLN A 146 -3.50 -14.75 23.36
C GLN A 146 -2.04 -14.97 23.75
N THR A 147 -1.15 -14.96 22.77
CA THR A 147 0.30 -14.87 22.99
C THR A 147 0.75 -13.40 23.00
N ASN A 148 1.95 -13.12 23.50
CA ASN A 148 2.50 -11.75 23.51
C ASN A 148 2.58 -11.15 22.10
N VAL A 149 2.90 -11.98 21.10
CA VAL A 149 2.96 -11.58 19.69
C VAL A 149 1.57 -11.23 19.18
N LEU A 150 0.58 -12.09 19.40
CA LEU A 150 -0.81 -11.85 18.97
C LEU A 150 -1.42 -10.64 19.67
N ARG A 151 -1.10 -10.41 20.95
CA ARG A 151 -1.55 -9.21 21.69
C ARG A 151 -1.04 -7.92 21.05
N THR A 152 0.22 -7.91 20.62
CA THR A 152 0.82 -6.75 19.94
C THR A 152 0.17 -6.55 18.56
N LEU A 153 0.01 -7.63 17.80
CA LEU A 153 -0.67 -7.61 16.51
C LEU A 153 -2.10 -7.06 16.63
N ILE A 154 -2.90 -7.58 17.57
CA ILE A 154 -4.27 -7.12 17.81
C ILE A 154 -4.32 -5.63 18.13
N ASN A 155 -3.41 -5.14 18.99
CA ASN A 155 -3.33 -3.73 19.34
C ASN A 155 -3.05 -2.84 18.11
N ASP A 156 -2.11 -3.25 17.26
CA ASP A 156 -1.78 -2.52 16.03
C ASP A 156 -2.98 -2.51 15.05
N LEU A 157 -3.64 -3.66 14.87
CA LEU A 157 -4.79 -3.81 13.99
C LEU A 157 -6.01 -2.99 14.45
N VAL A 158 -6.31 -2.98 15.76
CA VAL A 158 -7.41 -2.17 16.33
C VAL A 158 -7.14 -0.68 16.15
N LYS A 159 -5.88 -0.26 16.21
CA LYS A 159 -5.46 1.13 15.97
C LYS A 159 -5.37 1.50 14.48
N GLY A 160 -5.58 0.54 13.58
CA GLY A 160 -5.43 0.76 12.14
C GLY A 160 -3.99 0.94 11.66
N ILE A 161 -3.01 0.60 12.52
CA ILE A 161 -1.58 0.74 12.25
C ILE A 161 -1.06 -0.54 11.60
N LEU A 162 -0.16 -0.41 10.61
CA LEU A 162 0.48 -1.56 9.98
C LEU A 162 1.45 -2.25 10.96
N PRO A 163 1.27 -3.56 11.24
CA PRO A 163 2.20 -4.30 12.09
C PRO A 163 3.62 -4.36 11.50
N ARG A 164 4.64 -4.17 12.33
CA ARG A 164 6.05 -4.19 11.89
C ARG A 164 6.46 -5.53 11.25
N SER A 165 5.86 -6.63 11.69
CA SER A 165 6.11 -7.98 11.14
C SER A 165 5.73 -8.10 9.66
N TRP A 166 4.79 -7.29 9.20
CA TRP A 166 4.28 -7.28 7.82
C TRP A 166 5.02 -6.27 6.93
N SER A 167 5.77 -5.31 7.50
CA SER A 167 6.51 -4.30 6.75
C SER A 167 7.86 -4.83 6.23
N ARG A 168 7.82 -5.82 5.32
CA ARG A 168 9.03 -6.48 4.74
C ARG A 168 9.55 -5.83 3.46
N TYR A 169 8.80 -4.89 2.90
CA TYR A 169 9.15 -4.11 1.71
C TYR A 169 8.90 -2.62 1.99
N THR A 170 9.30 -1.76 1.06
CA THR A 170 9.14 -0.31 1.23
C THR A 170 7.66 0.07 1.20
N VAL A 171 7.16 0.57 2.33
CA VAL A 171 5.77 1.03 2.50
C VAL A 171 5.78 2.53 2.86
N PRO A 172 4.85 3.35 2.32
CA PRO A 172 4.72 4.74 2.73
C PRO A 172 4.43 4.87 4.23
N THR A 173 5.05 5.85 4.90
CA THR A 173 4.94 6.03 6.35
C THR A 173 3.52 6.36 6.84
N SER A 174 2.69 6.93 5.97
CA SER A 174 1.29 7.29 6.28
C SER A 174 0.27 6.20 5.89
N MET A 175 0.71 5.03 5.43
CA MET A 175 -0.20 3.99 4.95
C MET A 175 -0.90 3.30 6.12
N THR A 176 -2.23 3.26 6.08
CA THR A 176 -3.03 2.53 7.07
C THR A 176 -3.05 1.04 6.77
N VAL A 177 -3.36 0.21 7.77
CA VAL A 177 -3.45 -1.25 7.55
C VAL A 177 -4.52 -1.62 6.51
N ILE A 178 -5.63 -0.89 6.44
CA ILE A 178 -6.71 -1.15 5.47
C ILE A 178 -6.20 -0.90 4.03
N GLN A 179 -5.53 0.23 3.82
CA GLN A 179 -4.92 0.56 2.53
C GLN A 179 -3.86 -0.47 2.16
N TRP A 180 -3.04 -0.88 3.14
CA TRP A 180 -1.99 -1.86 2.94
C TRP A 180 -2.54 -3.23 2.56
N VAL A 181 -3.62 -3.70 3.20
CA VAL A 181 -4.24 -4.99 2.86
C VAL A 181 -4.79 -4.99 1.44
N ALA A 182 -5.39 -3.87 1.00
CA ALA A 182 -5.87 -3.74 -0.37
C ALA A 182 -4.71 -3.79 -1.39
N ASP A 183 -3.67 -2.98 -1.18
CA ASP A 183 -2.46 -2.98 -2.02
C ASP A 183 -1.78 -4.36 -2.02
N PHE A 184 -1.61 -4.98 -0.85
CA PHE A 184 -1.04 -6.32 -0.73
C PHE A 184 -1.86 -7.37 -1.49
N SER A 185 -3.19 -7.32 -1.42
CA SER A 185 -4.04 -8.21 -2.23
C SER A 185 -3.76 -8.05 -3.73
N ASP A 186 -3.65 -6.82 -4.23
CA ASP A 186 -3.37 -6.57 -5.64
C ASP A 186 -1.96 -6.99 -6.06
N ARG A 187 -0.96 -6.82 -5.18
CA ARG A 187 0.39 -7.38 -5.38
C ARG A 187 0.35 -8.89 -5.54
N ILE A 188 -0.36 -9.58 -4.65
CA ILE A 188 -0.48 -11.03 -4.68
C ILE A 188 -1.23 -11.50 -5.94
N LYS A 189 -2.29 -10.80 -6.36
CA LYS A 189 -2.98 -11.09 -7.63
C LYS A 189 -2.05 -10.95 -8.83
N GLN A 190 -1.20 -9.92 -8.85
CA GLN A 190 -0.17 -9.79 -9.90
C GLN A 190 0.79 -10.99 -9.92
N LEU A 191 1.25 -11.45 -8.76
CA LEU A 191 2.09 -12.65 -8.67
C LEU A 191 1.37 -13.92 -9.13
N GLN A 192 0.07 -14.05 -8.88
CA GLN A 192 -0.75 -15.14 -9.40
C GLN A 192 -0.82 -15.10 -10.93
N MET A 193 -1.06 -13.93 -11.53
CA MET A 193 -1.06 -13.76 -12.98
C MET A 193 0.29 -14.15 -13.60
N ILE A 194 1.40 -13.72 -12.99
CA ILE A 194 2.76 -14.07 -13.43
C ILE A 194 3.00 -15.57 -13.35
N SER A 195 2.58 -16.21 -12.24
CA SER A 195 2.73 -17.65 -12.04
C SER A 195 1.89 -18.46 -13.04
N GLN A 196 0.66 -18.02 -13.31
CA GLN A 196 -0.21 -18.64 -14.31
C GLN A 196 0.37 -18.52 -15.73
N ALA A 197 0.86 -17.32 -16.11
CA ALA A 197 1.51 -17.10 -17.41
C ALA A 197 2.77 -17.98 -17.57
N ALA A 198 3.58 -18.09 -16.51
CA ALA A 198 4.75 -18.96 -16.50
C ALA A 198 4.38 -20.45 -16.64
N ALA A 199 3.24 -20.87 -16.09
CA ALA A 199 2.77 -22.25 -16.17
C ALA A 199 2.18 -22.63 -17.53
N SER A 200 1.52 -21.69 -18.23
CA SER A 200 0.87 -21.94 -19.52
C SER A 200 1.85 -21.86 -20.71
N GLY A 201 2.68 -20.81 -20.76
CA GLY A 201 3.55 -20.51 -21.91
C GLY A 201 5.05 -20.62 -21.63
N GLY A 202 5.43 -21.05 -20.42
CA GLY A 202 6.83 -21.15 -20.01
C GLY A 202 7.53 -19.79 -19.90
N ALA A 203 8.87 -19.78 -19.85
CA ALA A 203 9.66 -18.57 -19.62
C ALA A 203 9.48 -17.47 -20.70
N LYS A 204 9.06 -17.85 -21.90
CA LYS A 204 8.87 -16.90 -23.02
C LYS A 204 7.67 -15.99 -22.80
N GLU A 205 6.62 -16.48 -22.14
CA GLU A 205 5.38 -15.73 -21.92
C GLU A 205 5.54 -14.62 -20.87
N LEU A 206 6.51 -14.76 -19.96
CA LEU A 206 6.86 -13.70 -18.98
C LEU A 206 7.37 -12.42 -19.64
N LYS A 207 7.61 -12.41 -20.96
CA LYS A 207 8.03 -11.22 -21.72
C LYS A 207 6.85 -10.40 -22.21
N ASN A 208 5.69 -11.05 -22.40
CA ASN A 208 4.49 -10.44 -22.97
C ASN A 208 3.53 -9.91 -21.90
N ILE A 209 3.83 -10.17 -20.62
CA ILE A 209 3.00 -9.72 -19.51
C ILE A 209 3.16 -8.21 -19.27
N HIS A 210 2.03 -7.53 -19.09
CA HIS A 210 2.02 -6.17 -18.59
C HIS A 210 2.19 -6.20 -17.08
N VAL A 211 3.27 -5.59 -16.61
CA VAL A 211 3.67 -5.63 -15.20
C VAL A 211 3.50 -4.25 -14.58
N CYS A 212 2.76 -4.15 -13.48
CA CYS A 212 2.76 -2.95 -12.65
C CYS A 212 4.02 -2.95 -11.78
N LEU A 213 4.92 -2.00 -12.05
CA LEU A 213 6.18 -1.86 -11.30
C LEU A 213 5.93 -1.52 -9.82
N GLY A 214 4.91 -0.72 -9.53
CA GLY A 214 4.56 -0.32 -8.16
C GLY A 214 4.09 -1.47 -7.27
N SER A 215 3.56 -2.54 -7.88
CA SER A 215 3.08 -3.74 -7.18
C SER A 215 4.18 -4.79 -6.95
N MET A 216 5.43 -4.54 -7.36
CA MET A 216 6.58 -5.39 -7.05
C MET A 216 7.14 -5.12 -5.66
N PHE A 217 7.71 -6.14 -5.01
CA PHE A 217 8.40 -5.95 -3.73
C PHE A 217 9.75 -5.25 -3.92
N VAL A 218 10.47 -5.60 -4.99
CA VAL A 218 11.78 -5.01 -5.32
C VAL A 218 11.79 -4.49 -6.77
N PRO A 219 11.24 -3.29 -7.03
CA PRO A 219 11.11 -2.75 -8.39
C PRO A 219 12.47 -2.50 -9.09
N GLU A 220 13.50 -2.11 -8.35
CA GLU A 220 14.84 -1.87 -8.92
C GLU A 220 15.48 -3.15 -9.49
N ALA A 221 15.21 -4.28 -8.83
CA ALA A 221 15.71 -5.57 -9.27
C ALA A 221 14.99 -6.04 -10.55
N TYR A 222 13.73 -5.66 -10.76
CA TYR A 222 13.03 -5.89 -12.04
C TYR A 222 13.72 -5.15 -13.17
N ILE A 223 14.00 -3.85 -13.00
CA ILE A 223 14.69 -3.03 -14.01
C ILE A 223 16.07 -3.63 -14.35
N THR A 224 16.80 -4.06 -13.33
CA THR A 224 18.11 -4.69 -13.50
C THR A 224 18.01 -6.02 -14.25
N ALA A 225 17.03 -6.87 -13.93
CA ALA A 225 16.79 -8.13 -14.62
C ALA A 225 16.42 -7.90 -16.10
N THR A 226 15.59 -6.90 -16.40
CA THR A 226 15.25 -6.51 -17.78
C THR A 226 16.47 -5.98 -18.53
N ARG A 227 17.32 -5.17 -17.89
CA ARG A 227 18.59 -4.71 -18.49
C ARG A 227 19.51 -5.88 -18.82
N GLN A 228 19.67 -6.83 -17.89
CA GLN A 228 20.45 -8.05 -18.12
C GLN A 228 19.88 -8.89 -19.25
N TYR A 229 18.57 -9.04 -19.31
CA TYR A 229 17.89 -9.76 -20.38
C TYR A 229 18.18 -9.15 -21.75
N VAL A 230 18.01 -7.83 -21.90
CA VAL A 230 18.27 -7.12 -23.17
C VAL A 230 19.75 -7.22 -23.56
N ALA A 231 20.67 -7.06 -22.61
CA ALA A 231 22.10 -7.19 -22.85
C ALA A 231 22.49 -8.61 -23.31
N GLN A 232 21.87 -9.66 -22.75
CA GLN A 232 22.08 -11.04 -23.20
C GLN A 232 21.56 -11.29 -24.61
N VAL A 233 20.40 -10.74 -24.96
CA VAL A 233 19.82 -10.91 -26.31
C VAL A 233 20.65 -10.18 -27.37
N ASN A 234 21.15 -8.98 -27.05
CA ASN A 234 21.90 -8.15 -27.99
C ASN A 234 23.43 -8.35 -27.93
N SER A 235 23.92 -9.18 -26.99
CA SER A 235 25.36 -9.32 -26.70
C SER A 235 26.06 -7.98 -26.43
N TRP A 236 25.39 -7.07 -25.71
CA TRP A 236 25.93 -5.74 -25.37
C TRP A 236 26.50 -5.68 -23.95
N SER A 237 27.40 -4.72 -23.72
CA SER A 237 27.83 -4.37 -22.35
C SER A 237 26.66 -3.77 -21.56
N LEU A 238 26.61 -4.05 -20.26
CA LEU A 238 25.58 -3.52 -19.36
C LEU A 238 25.70 -2.00 -19.16
N GLU A 239 26.90 -1.44 -19.31
CA GLU A 239 27.22 -0.03 -19.03
C GLU A 239 26.80 0.92 -20.16
N SER A 240 26.64 0.41 -21.38
CA SER A 240 26.29 1.24 -22.55
C SER A 240 24.77 1.40 -22.76
N SER A 241 23.94 0.79 -21.91
CA SER A 241 22.49 0.76 -22.09
C SER A 241 21.79 1.93 -21.38
N ALA A 242 21.16 2.81 -22.15
CA ALA A 242 20.31 3.89 -21.64
C ALA A 242 18.82 3.55 -21.83
N TRP A 243 17.99 3.93 -20.86
CA TRP A 243 16.53 3.78 -20.96
C TRP A 243 15.93 4.95 -21.73
N ARG A 244 15.04 4.63 -22.68
CA ARG A 244 14.18 5.60 -23.35
C ARG A 244 12.74 5.15 -23.16
N SER A 245 11.92 5.95 -22.48
CA SER A 245 10.49 5.71 -22.41
C SER A 245 9.79 6.33 -23.62
N THR A 246 8.83 5.61 -24.17
CA THR A 246 7.91 6.12 -25.18
C THR A 246 6.50 5.85 -24.70
N SER A 247 5.71 6.90 -24.49
CA SER A 247 4.28 6.73 -24.25
C SER A 247 3.58 6.49 -25.60
N PRO A 248 2.71 5.48 -25.72
CA PRO A 248 1.83 5.40 -26.89
C PRO A 248 0.93 6.64 -26.92
N PRO A 249 0.55 7.13 -28.11
CA PRO A 249 -0.34 8.28 -28.23
C PRO A 249 -1.65 8.02 -27.47
N PRO A 250 -2.24 9.03 -26.82
CA PRO A 250 -3.48 8.86 -26.07
C PRO A 250 -4.55 8.29 -26.99
N ARG A 251 -5.11 7.13 -26.65
CA ARG A 251 -6.25 6.55 -27.37
C ARG A 251 -7.42 7.52 -27.23
N VAL A 252 -7.76 8.21 -28.32
CA VAL A 252 -8.99 9.01 -28.39
C VAL A 252 -10.16 8.06 -28.16
N GLN A 253 -10.76 8.10 -26.98
CA GLN A 253 -12.06 7.48 -26.75
C GLN A 253 -13.06 8.18 -27.66
N ARG A 254 -13.39 7.58 -28.81
CA ARG A 254 -14.58 7.97 -29.58
C ARG A 254 -15.78 7.66 -28.70
N SER A 255 -16.30 8.69 -28.04
CA SER A 255 -17.64 8.68 -27.46
C SER A 255 -18.62 8.41 -28.61
N THR A 256 -19.11 7.19 -28.73
CA THR A 256 -20.31 6.88 -29.50
C THR A 256 -21.48 7.48 -28.74
N ARG A 257 -21.76 8.76 -28.97
CA ARG A 257 -22.99 9.41 -28.54
C ARG A 257 -24.11 8.79 -29.38
N ALA A 258 -24.81 7.82 -28.81
CA ALA A 258 -26.02 7.26 -29.39
C ALA A 258 -27.04 8.39 -29.58
N ALA A 259 -27.32 8.74 -30.84
CA ALA A 259 -28.43 9.60 -31.18
C ALA A 259 -29.71 8.78 -31.06
N SER A 260 -30.42 8.95 -29.94
CA SER A 260 -31.83 8.55 -29.84
C SER A 260 -32.65 9.52 -30.70
N ALA A 261 -32.89 9.12 -31.95
CA ALA A 261 -33.91 9.76 -32.78
C ALA A 261 -35.29 9.42 -32.21
N SER A 262 -35.92 10.41 -31.58
CA SER A 262 -37.36 10.42 -31.35
C SER A 262 -38.06 10.49 -32.71
N LYS A 263 -38.80 9.45 -33.07
CA LYS A 263 -39.81 9.53 -34.13
C LYS A 263 -41.17 9.75 -33.47
N VAL A 264 -41.83 10.77 -34.01
CA VAL A 264 -43.24 11.17 -33.86
C VAL A 264 -44.18 9.97 -33.90
#